data_AF-A0A4U6CCT1-F1
#
_entry.id   AF-A0A4U6CCT1-F1
#
_cell.length_a   1.000
_cell.length_b   1.000
_cell.length_c   1.000
_cell.angle_alpha   90.00
_cell.angle_beta   90.00
_cell.angle_gamma   90.00
#
_symmetry.space_group_name_H-M   'P 1'
#
loop_
_entity.id
_entity.type
_entity.pdbx_description
1 polymer ?
#
loop_
_entity_poly.entity_id
_entity_poly.type
_entity_poly.pdbx_seq_one_letter_code
_entity_poly.pdbx_strand_id
1 'polypeptide(L)'
;MVQAFYNIGTATVAANGTAVTGQGTQWQQSVRPGDLFGTHKGTGIRIASVNSNTSLTLAYAWTGSAQTAAAYEIQFTPYDAGYQAAIEQLISMIGSGNNAALGALVGAANRLPFFTGAGTMDTTALTPFMRTLLDDANQADARGTLGAAPTASPTFTTRADFAGGPAGLEIVSGAATPAKHTLRYGTGNLVLSAAPGGNLYFNFDSGNDVLIGPQGRAAYHRGNVLGAVGQSGGVPTGAIIDRGSNANGEFVRFADGTQITFRQVIYSTTITTAVGNGFWASDVVHAPFAASFVAAPIVQVTALRPAGCPYGTYASPNIPTTSSMSISIVSVSSIGAAFEHPVNVVAVGRWF
;
A
#
# COMPACT_ATOMS: atom_id res chain seq x y z
N MET A 1 8.22 53.54 70.58
CA MET A 1 6.88 53.14 71.09
C MET A 1 5.96 53.03 69.90
N VAL A 2 5.22 51.93 69.75
CA VAL A 2 4.21 51.79 68.69
C VAL A 2 3.04 52.69 69.08
N GLN A 3 2.82 53.76 68.32
CA GLN A 3 1.72 54.70 68.56
C GLN A 3 0.45 54.09 67.96
N ALA A 4 -0.61 53.92 68.77
CA ALA A 4 -1.88 53.32 68.33
C ALA A 4 -2.72 54.27 67.43
N PHE A 5 -2.23 55.48 67.20
CA PHE A 5 -2.90 56.53 66.46
C PHE A 5 -1.88 57.42 65.73
N TYR A 6 -2.34 58.13 64.70
CA TYR A 6 -1.60 59.13 63.96
C TYR A 6 -2.29 60.49 64.06
N ASN A 7 -1.57 61.50 64.55
CA ASN A 7 -2.09 62.85 64.78
C ASN A 7 -1.08 63.95 64.44
N ILE A 8 -0.10 63.65 63.57
CA ILE A 8 0.92 64.62 63.13
C ILE A 8 0.33 65.55 62.07
N GLY A 9 0.51 66.85 62.23
CA GLY A 9 -0.02 67.88 61.32
C GLY A 9 -1.47 68.27 61.65
N THR A 10 -2.14 68.93 60.70
CA THR A 10 -3.55 69.33 60.82
C THR A 10 -4.36 68.84 59.62
N ALA A 11 -5.68 68.75 59.76
CA ALA A 11 -6.58 68.31 58.70
C ALA A 11 -7.79 69.24 58.54
N THR A 12 -8.25 69.33 57.30
CA THR A 12 -9.47 70.02 56.87
C THR A 12 -10.44 68.98 56.34
N VAL A 13 -11.68 68.98 56.84
CA VAL A 13 -12.78 68.17 56.33
C VAL A 13 -14.08 68.96 56.41
N ALA A 14 -14.83 69.01 55.31
CA ALA A 14 -16.11 69.70 55.28
C ALA A 14 -17.17 68.91 56.07
N ALA A 15 -18.18 69.60 56.62
CA ALA A 15 -19.34 68.93 57.20
C ALA A 15 -20.02 68.08 56.11
N ASN A 16 -20.31 66.81 56.43
CA ASN A 16 -20.84 65.82 55.48
C ASN A 16 -19.95 65.52 54.26
N GLY A 17 -18.69 65.98 54.24
CA GLY A 17 -17.74 65.70 53.16
C GLY A 17 -17.04 64.36 53.34
N THR A 18 -16.51 63.79 52.26
CA THR A 18 -15.67 62.56 52.29
C THR A 18 -14.20 62.84 52.00
N ALA A 19 -13.86 64.04 51.52
CA ALA A 19 -12.48 64.42 51.25
C ALA A 19 -11.84 65.06 52.48
N VAL A 20 -10.65 64.59 52.84
CA VAL A 20 -9.83 65.17 53.92
C VAL A 20 -8.52 65.67 53.34
N THR A 21 -8.20 66.93 53.63
CA THR A 21 -6.95 67.58 53.20
C THR A 21 -6.06 67.83 54.40
N GLY A 22 -4.88 67.24 54.42
CA GLY A 22 -3.87 67.38 55.47
C GLY A 22 -2.87 68.50 55.21
N GLN A 23 -2.34 69.11 56.26
CA GLN A 23 -1.20 70.02 56.24
C GLN A 23 -0.13 69.54 57.22
N GLY A 24 1.12 69.42 56.74
CA GLY A 24 2.21 68.87 57.55
C GLY A 24 2.05 67.38 57.90
N THR A 25 1.22 66.67 57.14
CA THR A 25 0.93 65.24 57.32
C THR A 25 1.84 64.36 56.44
N GLN A 26 2.01 63.09 56.80
CA GLN A 26 2.74 62.06 56.03
C GLN A 26 1.93 60.76 55.93
N TRP A 27 0.70 60.85 55.40
CA TRP A 27 -0.24 59.74 55.44
C TRP A 27 0.15 58.51 54.62
N GLN A 28 0.83 58.63 53.47
CA GLN A 28 1.12 57.46 52.61
C GLN A 28 2.04 56.43 53.26
N GLN A 29 2.85 56.85 54.24
CA GLN A 29 3.84 55.97 54.88
C GLN A 29 3.30 55.30 56.15
N SER A 30 2.29 55.91 56.78
CA SER A 30 1.87 55.53 58.14
C SER A 30 0.40 55.16 58.26
N VAL A 31 -0.46 55.64 57.36
CA VAL A 31 -1.91 55.43 57.37
C VAL A 31 -2.30 54.52 56.22
N ARG A 32 -3.28 53.64 56.42
CA ARG A 32 -3.77 52.72 55.40
C ARG A 32 -5.27 52.84 55.19
N PRO A 33 -5.78 52.49 54.00
CA PRO A 33 -7.20 52.23 53.82
C PRO A 33 -7.69 51.22 54.88
N GLY A 34 -8.80 51.52 55.55
CA GLY A 34 -9.31 50.73 56.67
C GLY A 34 -9.14 51.39 58.05
N ASP A 35 -8.12 52.24 58.23
CA ASP A 35 -7.93 52.99 59.47
C ASP A 35 -9.06 54.01 59.70
N LEU A 36 -9.28 54.41 60.95
CA LEU A 36 -10.42 55.23 61.34
C LEU A 36 -10.00 56.68 61.54
N PHE A 37 -10.49 57.59 60.70
CA PHE A 37 -10.23 59.02 60.77
C PHE A 37 -11.25 59.73 61.69
N GLY A 38 -10.75 60.59 62.57
CA GLY A 38 -11.54 61.52 63.39
C GLY A 38 -12.04 60.96 64.73
N THR A 39 -11.37 59.94 65.27
CA THR A 39 -11.72 59.28 66.54
C THR A 39 -11.72 60.21 67.75
N HIS A 40 -10.98 61.32 67.69
CA HIS A 40 -10.95 62.37 68.72
C HIS A 40 -12.26 63.18 68.84
N LYS A 41 -13.18 63.07 67.89
CA LYS A 41 -14.45 63.83 67.85
C LYS A 41 -15.70 62.95 67.91
N GLY A 42 -15.53 61.65 68.09
CA GLY A 42 -16.63 60.68 68.17
C GLY A 42 -16.31 59.41 67.38
N THR A 43 -17.31 58.88 66.68
CA THR A 43 -17.14 57.67 65.87
C THR A 43 -16.21 57.94 64.70
N GLY A 44 -15.05 57.29 64.68
CA GLY A 44 -14.12 57.38 63.56
C GLY A 44 -14.73 56.83 62.27
N ILE A 45 -14.47 57.51 61.15
CA ILE A 45 -14.93 57.09 59.84
C ILE A 45 -13.81 56.35 59.12
N ARG A 46 -14.10 55.17 58.57
CA ARG A 46 -13.14 54.37 57.83
C ARG A 46 -12.58 55.14 56.63
N ILE A 47 -11.26 55.15 56.49
CA ILE A 47 -10.57 55.67 55.31
C ILE A 47 -10.76 54.67 54.16
N ALA A 48 -11.35 55.12 53.05
CA ALA A 48 -11.52 54.32 51.84
C ALA A 48 -10.23 54.28 51.00
N SER A 49 -9.52 55.39 50.91
CA SER A 49 -8.25 55.49 50.20
C SER A 49 -7.32 56.54 50.80
N VAL A 50 -6.02 56.26 50.71
CA VAL A 50 -4.96 57.21 51.02
C VAL A 50 -4.41 57.70 49.68
N ASN A 51 -4.79 58.90 49.27
CA ASN A 51 -4.51 59.41 47.92
C ASN A 51 -3.09 60.01 47.85
N SER A 52 -2.65 60.68 48.92
CA SER A 52 -1.31 61.25 49.04
C SER A 52 -0.93 61.46 50.51
N ASN A 53 0.28 61.94 50.79
CA ASN A 53 0.69 62.33 52.15
C ASN A 53 -0.24 63.38 52.80
N THR A 54 -1.04 64.09 52.00
CA THR A 54 -1.92 65.20 52.41
C THR A 54 -3.36 65.05 51.91
N SER A 55 -3.75 63.90 51.38
CA SER A 55 -5.13 63.67 50.92
C SER A 55 -5.63 62.26 51.27
N LEU A 56 -6.79 62.20 51.92
CA LEU A 56 -7.55 60.98 52.18
C LEU A 56 -8.95 61.09 51.59
N THR A 57 -9.53 59.93 51.26
CA THR A 57 -10.95 59.78 51.00
C THR A 57 -11.57 58.88 52.08
N LEU A 58 -12.62 59.34 52.74
CA LEU A 58 -13.41 58.59 53.71
C LEU A 58 -14.46 57.72 53.01
N ALA A 59 -14.75 56.55 53.59
CA ALA A 59 -15.74 55.62 53.08
C ALA A 59 -17.19 56.11 53.27
N TYR A 60 -17.40 56.99 54.25
CA TYR A 60 -18.69 57.61 54.55
C TYR A 60 -18.49 59.10 54.84
N ALA A 61 -19.58 59.87 54.77
CA ALA A 61 -19.56 61.30 55.04
C ALA A 61 -19.09 61.58 56.48
N TRP A 62 -18.27 62.62 56.65
CA TRP A 62 -17.83 63.10 57.96
C TRP A 62 -19.02 63.54 58.80
N THR A 63 -19.19 62.91 59.97
CA THR A 63 -20.33 63.12 60.86
C THR A 63 -20.13 64.23 61.89
N GLY A 64 -18.90 64.78 61.99
CA GLY A 64 -18.59 65.90 62.85
C GLY A 64 -18.89 67.25 62.19
N SER A 65 -18.79 68.33 62.97
CA SER A 65 -18.76 69.69 62.42
C SER A 65 -17.60 69.86 61.45
N ALA A 66 -17.72 70.79 60.49
CA ALA A 66 -16.64 71.13 59.58
C ALA A 66 -15.36 71.50 60.35
N GLN A 67 -14.21 71.03 59.85
CA GLN A 67 -12.88 71.33 60.39
C GLN A 67 -12.03 71.99 59.31
N THR A 68 -11.30 73.03 59.70
CA THR A 68 -10.35 73.72 58.82
C THR A 68 -9.01 73.80 59.52
N ALA A 69 -8.01 73.12 58.96
CA ALA A 69 -6.65 73.02 59.50
C ALA A 69 -6.62 72.74 61.02
N ALA A 70 -7.47 71.83 61.48
CA ALA A 70 -7.62 71.49 62.89
C ALA A 70 -6.83 70.23 63.27
N ALA A 71 -6.62 70.03 64.58
CA ALA A 71 -6.07 68.78 65.08
C ALA A 71 -7.01 67.61 64.74
N TYR A 72 -6.41 66.48 64.35
CA TYR A 72 -7.13 65.25 64.00
C TYR A 72 -6.42 64.04 64.60
N GLU A 73 -7.14 62.93 64.65
CA GLU A 73 -6.58 61.64 65.05
C GLU A 73 -7.05 60.56 64.08
N ILE A 74 -6.13 59.71 63.66
CA ILE A 74 -6.41 58.48 62.93
C ILE A 74 -6.06 57.32 63.84
N GLN A 75 -7.05 56.52 64.23
CA GLN A 75 -6.80 55.29 64.96
C GLN A 75 -6.44 54.17 63.99
N PHE A 76 -5.32 53.51 64.24
CA PHE A 76 -4.92 52.35 63.44
C PHE A 76 -5.80 51.15 63.78
N THR A 77 -6.33 50.50 62.74
CA THR A 77 -7.08 49.26 62.91
C THR A 77 -6.13 48.05 62.99
N PRO A 78 -6.46 47.01 63.78
CA PRO A 78 -5.63 45.80 63.87
C PRO A 78 -5.41 45.18 62.49
N TYR A 79 -4.20 44.67 62.25
CA TYR A 79 -3.72 44.07 60.98
C TYR A 79 -4.51 42.81 60.56
N ASP A 80 -5.38 42.32 61.43
CA ASP A 80 -5.74 40.90 61.52
C ASP A 80 -6.78 40.49 60.47
N ALA A 81 -7.76 41.33 60.15
CA ALA A 81 -8.87 40.90 59.29
C ALA A 81 -8.46 40.59 57.84
N GLY A 82 -7.48 41.31 57.29
CA GLY A 82 -7.01 41.10 55.92
C GLY A 82 -6.02 39.94 55.78
N TYR A 83 -5.11 39.77 56.75
CA TYR A 83 -4.16 38.65 56.76
C TYR A 83 -4.84 37.33 57.11
N GLN A 84 -5.82 37.31 58.02
CA GLN A 84 -6.57 36.09 58.34
C GLN A 84 -7.31 35.55 57.12
N ALA A 85 -7.97 36.41 56.32
CA ALA A 85 -8.63 35.97 55.09
C ALA A 85 -7.63 35.43 54.03
N ALA A 86 -6.47 36.06 53.87
CA ALA A 86 -5.41 35.58 52.97
C ALA A 86 -4.78 34.26 53.47
N ILE A 87 -4.62 34.11 54.78
CA ILE A 87 -4.12 32.88 55.42
C ILE A 87 -5.16 31.76 55.29
N GLU A 88 -6.46 32.04 55.45
CA GLU A 88 -7.52 31.05 55.22
C GLU A 88 -7.57 30.61 53.75
N GLN A 89 -7.38 31.53 52.81
CA GLN A 89 -7.24 31.17 51.39
C GLN A 89 -6.00 30.31 51.15
N LEU A 90 -4.86 30.64 51.76
CA LEU A 90 -3.63 29.84 51.67
C LEU A 90 -3.80 28.46 52.31
N ILE A 91 -4.44 28.37 53.48
CA ILE A 91 -4.75 27.13 54.17
C ILE A 91 -5.71 26.29 53.33
N SER A 92 -6.69 26.90 52.66
CA SER A 92 -7.57 26.21 51.73
C SER A 92 -6.82 25.68 50.50
N MET A 93 -5.90 26.47 49.93
CA MET A 93 -5.07 26.06 48.80
C MET A 93 -4.09 24.93 49.16
N ILE A 94 -3.43 25.01 50.31
CA ILE A 94 -2.46 24.00 50.79
C ILE A 94 -3.17 22.78 51.38
N GLY A 95 -4.30 22.99 52.05
CA GLY A 95 -5.13 21.95 52.66
C GLY A 95 -6.04 21.22 51.69
N SER A 96 -5.93 21.49 50.39
CA SER A 96 -6.58 20.67 49.37
C SER A 96 -6.12 19.21 49.52
N GLY A 97 -7.07 18.27 49.42
CA GLY A 97 -6.79 16.84 49.61
C GLY A 97 -5.70 16.30 48.67
N ASN A 98 -5.52 16.91 47.50
CA ASN A 98 -4.50 16.53 46.53
C ASN A 98 -3.06 16.82 47.02
N ASN A 99 -2.84 17.97 47.66
CA ASN A 99 -1.51 18.33 48.18
C ASN A 99 -1.15 17.47 49.39
N ALA A 100 -2.13 17.21 50.26
CA ALA A 100 -1.98 16.28 51.36
C ALA A 100 -1.66 14.86 50.87
N ALA A 101 -2.37 14.38 49.84
CA ALA A 101 -2.14 13.07 49.25
C ALA A 101 -0.75 12.94 48.61
N LEU A 102 -0.29 13.95 47.88
CA LEU A 102 1.06 13.98 47.31
C LEU A 102 2.14 13.99 48.40
N GLY A 103 1.96 14.80 49.44
CA GLY A 103 2.87 14.88 50.58
C GLY A 103 2.91 13.62 51.45
N ALA A 104 1.85 12.79 51.40
CA ALA A 104 1.77 11.52 52.13
C ALA A 104 2.43 10.35 51.39
N LEU A 105 2.81 10.50 50.12
CA LEU A 105 3.47 9.43 49.37
C LEU A 105 4.86 9.14 49.93
N VAL A 106 5.17 7.85 50.07
CA VAL A 106 6.54 7.41 50.39
C VAL A 106 7.40 7.49 49.13
N GLY A 107 8.33 8.45 49.10
CA GLY A 107 9.31 8.56 48.01
C GLY A 107 10.22 7.33 47.94
N ALA A 108 10.32 6.71 46.77
CA ALA A 108 11.21 5.58 46.50
C ALA A 108 11.75 5.64 45.06
N ALA A 109 12.90 5.01 44.82
CA ALA A 109 13.48 4.96 43.48
C ALA A 109 12.55 4.23 42.49
N ASN A 110 12.54 4.68 41.23
CA ASN A 110 11.75 4.08 40.15
C ASN A 110 10.23 4.04 40.44
N ARG A 111 9.68 5.08 41.08
CA ARG A 111 8.26 5.22 41.37
C ARG A 111 7.66 6.47 40.71
N LEU A 112 6.46 6.35 40.16
CA LEU A 112 5.67 7.44 39.59
C LEU A 112 4.38 7.62 40.42
N PRO A 113 4.13 8.82 40.99
CA PRO A 113 2.85 9.18 41.60
C PRO A 113 1.69 9.19 40.60
N PHE A 114 0.52 8.68 41.01
CA PHE A 114 -0.73 8.78 40.25
C PHE A 114 -1.94 8.88 41.18
N PHE A 115 -3.04 9.47 40.71
CA PHE A 115 -4.29 9.54 41.48
C PHE A 115 -5.04 8.21 41.42
N THR A 116 -5.50 7.74 42.58
CA THR A 116 -6.39 6.57 42.70
C THR A 116 -7.86 6.97 42.93
N GLY A 117 -8.10 8.27 43.17
CA GLY A 117 -9.40 8.87 43.48
C GLY A 117 -9.24 10.36 43.79
N ALA A 118 -10.35 11.05 44.06
CA ALA A 118 -10.31 12.46 44.45
C ALA A 118 -9.60 12.62 45.81
N GLY A 119 -8.51 13.38 45.85
CA GLY A 119 -7.74 13.58 47.09
C GLY A 119 -6.96 12.34 47.56
N THR A 120 -6.74 11.34 46.71
CA THR A 120 -5.93 10.15 47.04
C THR A 120 -4.93 9.83 45.92
N MET A 121 -3.70 9.53 46.30
CA MET A 121 -2.62 9.16 45.37
C MET A 121 -1.94 7.89 45.84
N ASP A 122 -1.33 7.18 44.90
CA ASP A 122 -0.41 6.07 45.16
C ASP A 122 0.78 6.14 44.18
N THR A 123 1.73 5.23 44.31
CA THR A 123 2.88 5.11 43.40
C THR A 123 2.86 3.80 42.62
N THR A 124 3.15 3.88 41.32
CA THR A 124 3.42 2.70 40.48
C THR A 124 4.89 2.61 40.13
N ALA A 125 5.35 1.44 39.69
CA ALA A 125 6.73 1.26 39.24
C ALA A 125 6.96 1.93 37.88
N LEU A 126 8.04 2.70 37.75
CA LEU A 126 8.51 3.28 36.49
C LEU A 126 9.92 2.77 36.21
N THR A 127 10.02 1.81 35.28
CA THR A 127 11.29 1.12 34.99
C THR A 127 12.33 2.08 34.41
N PRO A 128 13.64 1.78 34.55
CA PRO A 128 14.69 2.53 33.86
C PRO A 128 14.49 2.64 32.35
N PHE A 129 14.03 1.55 31.71
CA PHE A 129 13.71 1.55 30.29
C PHE A 129 12.60 2.54 29.93
N MET A 130 11.49 2.57 30.66
CA MET A 130 10.41 3.52 30.33
C MET A 130 10.80 4.98 30.53
N ARG A 131 11.81 5.27 31.38
CA ARG A 131 12.35 6.63 31.48
C ARG A 131 13.13 7.05 30.25
N THR A 132 13.74 6.11 29.52
CA THR A 132 14.40 6.39 28.24
C THR A 132 13.39 6.56 27.09
N LEU A 133 12.10 6.35 27.34
CA LEU A 133 11.04 6.67 26.37
C LEU A 133 10.39 8.02 26.68
N LEU A 134 10.29 8.36 27.96
CA LEU A 134 9.65 9.59 28.42
C LEU A 134 10.56 10.82 28.32
N ASP A 135 11.87 10.63 28.17
CA ASP A 135 12.85 11.70 27.90
C ASP A 135 12.98 12.04 26.41
N ASP A 136 12.44 11.20 25.52
CA ASP A 136 12.54 11.37 24.07
C ASP A 136 11.84 12.65 23.58
N ALA A 137 12.57 13.47 22.83
CA ALA A 137 12.11 14.79 22.40
C ALA A 137 11.17 14.75 21.18
N ASN A 138 11.16 13.66 20.42
CA ASN A 138 10.37 13.55 19.20
C ASN A 138 9.96 12.10 18.91
N GLN A 139 9.07 11.94 17.93
CA GLN A 139 8.52 10.65 17.53
C GLN A 139 9.59 9.67 17.01
N ALA A 140 10.68 10.16 16.40
CA ALA A 140 11.73 9.28 15.87
C ALA A 140 12.53 8.63 16.99
N ASP A 141 12.89 9.41 18.01
CA ASP A 141 13.61 8.92 19.18
C ASP A 141 12.76 7.93 19.97
N ALA A 142 11.48 8.26 20.21
CA ALA A 142 10.51 7.37 20.86
C ALA A 142 10.34 6.02 20.15
N ARG A 143 10.32 6.02 18.81
CA ARG A 143 10.31 4.78 18.02
C ARG A 143 11.61 4.01 18.13
N GLY A 144 12.75 4.71 18.18
CA GLY A 144 14.06 4.13 18.41
C GLY A 144 14.10 3.36 19.73
N THR A 145 13.64 3.97 20.81
CA THR A 145 13.55 3.34 22.14
C THR A 145 12.67 2.09 22.14
N LEU A 146 11.53 2.12 21.42
CA LEU A 146 10.62 0.97 21.32
C LEU A 146 11.07 -0.10 20.32
N GLY A 147 12.11 0.15 19.51
CA GLY A 147 12.47 -0.70 18.37
C GLY A 147 11.38 -0.75 17.28
N ALA A 148 10.52 0.27 17.21
CA ALA A 148 9.39 0.32 16.30
C ALA A 148 9.75 0.95 14.94
N ALA A 149 9.21 0.39 13.86
CA ALA A 149 9.39 0.95 12.52
C ALA A 149 8.55 2.22 12.31
N PRO A 150 9.00 3.19 11.48
CA PRO A 150 8.16 4.33 11.08
C PRO A 150 6.95 3.89 10.23
N THR A 151 5.89 4.71 10.24
CA THR A 151 4.62 4.49 9.51
C THR A 151 4.79 4.22 8.01
N ALA A 152 5.92 4.59 7.43
CA ALA A 152 6.29 4.34 6.04
C ALA A 152 7.69 3.68 5.91
N SER A 153 8.04 2.74 6.79
CA SER A 153 9.31 2.03 6.66
C SER A 153 9.34 1.18 5.39
N PRO A 154 10.20 1.49 4.39
CA PRO A 154 10.36 0.64 3.22
C PRO A 154 11.10 -0.66 3.56
N THR A 155 11.63 -0.78 4.78
CA THR A 155 12.49 -1.87 5.20
C THR A 155 12.01 -2.34 6.56
N PHE A 156 11.05 -3.26 6.57
CA PHE A 156 10.86 -4.13 7.71
C PHE A 156 12.10 -5.05 7.72
N THR A 157 13.10 -4.72 8.53
CA THR A 157 14.40 -5.41 8.58
C THR A 157 14.40 -6.64 9.49
N THR A 158 13.29 -6.91 10.18
CA THR A 158 13.13 -8.08 11.02
C THR A 158 12.45 -9.22 10.26
N ARG A 159 12.78 -10.46 10.65
CA ARG A 159 12.06 -11.66 10.22
C ARG A 159 10.61 -11.53 10.69
N ALA A 160 9.66 -11.52 9.76
CA ALA A 160 8.25 -11.69 10.08
C ALA A 160 8.03 -13.17 10.49
N ASP A 161 8.31 -13.48 11.76
CA ASP A 161 8.00 -14.78 12.33
C ASP A 161 6.53 -14.84 12.71
N PHE A 162 5.69 -15.29 11.77
CA PHE A 162 4.29 -15.63 12.04
C PHE A 162 4.20 -17.01 12.73
N ALA A 163 4.74 -17.12 13.93
CA ALA A 163 4.55 -18.30 14.76
C ALA A 163 3.05 -18.37 15.17
N GLY A 164 2.30 -19.29 14.56
CA GLY A 164 0.93 -19.63 14.98
C GLY A 164 -0.24 -18.92 14.28
N GLY A 165 -0.01 -18.21 13.16
CA GLY A 165 -1.09 -17.65 12.34
C GLY A 165 -1.64 -18.65 11.30
N PRO A 166 -2.89 -18.49 10.83
CA PRO A 166 -3.44 -19.30 9.73
C PRO A 166 -2.53 -19.20 8.50
N ALA A 167 -2.32 -20.33 7.84
CA ALA A 167 -1.38 -20.48 6.73
C ALA A 167 -1.70 -19.51 5.58
N GLY A 168 -0.88 -18.50 5.38
CA GLY A 168 -0.96 -17.61 4.23
C GLY A 168 -0.19 -16.32 4.43
N LEU A 169 0.96 -16.20 3.78
CA LEU A 169 1.59 -14.89 3.58
C LEU A 169 0.88 -14.20 2.42
N GLU A 170 -0.01 -13.25 2.72
CA GLU A 170 -0.62 -12.37 1.72
C GLU A 170 0.15 -11.04 1.66
N ILE A 171 0.98 -10.85 0.64
CA ILE A 171 1.67 -9.57 0.41
C ILE A 171 0.73 -8.68 -0.41
N VAL A 172 -0.14 -7.92 0.27
CA VAL A 172 -1.00 -6.90 -0.35
C VAL A 172 -0.32 -5.54 -0.23
N SER A 173 0.21 -4.98 -1.31
CA SER A 173 0.65 -3.58 -1.31
C SER A 173 -0.51 -2.68 -1.67
N GLY A 174 -0.99 -1.89 -0.71
CA GLY A 174 -2.03 -0.87 -0.92
C GLY A 174 -1.52 0.38 -1.64
N ALA A 175 -0.95 0.26 -2.84
CA ALA A 175 -0.57 1.41 -3.65
C ALA A 175 -0.91 1.20 -5.13
N ALA A 176 -1.69 2.14 -5.67
CA ALA A 176 -2.01 2.25 -7.09
C ALA A 176 -0.75 2.61 -7.89
N THR A 177 -0.05 1.61 -8.42
CA THR A 177 0.88 1.61 -9.57
C THR A 177 1.58 0.25 -9.58
N PRO A 178 1.97 -0.34 -10.74
CA PRO A 178 2.38 -1.74 -10.80
C PRO A 178 3.77 -1.92 -10.15
N ALA A 179 3.79 -2.17 -8.84
CA ALA A 179 4.97 -2.56 -8.11
C ALA A 179 5.29 -4.01 -8.49
N LYS A 180 6.39 -4.20 -9.22
CA LYS A 180 6.93 -5.54 -9.48
C LYS A 180 7.29 -6.21 -8.15
N HIS A 181 6.49 -7.18 -7.71
CA HIS A 181 6.85 -8.02 -6.58
C HIS A 181 7.94 -9.00 -7.01
N THR A 182 9.19 -8.77 -6.59
CA THR A 182 10.29 -9.70 -6.86
C THR A 182 10.57 -10.52 -5.62
N LEU A 183 10.16 -11.79 -5.62
CA LEU A 183 10.62 -12.77 -4.62
C LEU A 183 12.04 -13.21 -5.01
N ARG A 184 13.06 -12.59 -4.40
CA ARG A 184 14.47 -12.97 -4.59
C ARG A 184 14.86 -13.95 -3.49
N TYR A 185 15.23 -15.17 -3.87
CA TYR A 185 16.03 -16.04 -3.01
C TYR A 185 17.48 -15.96 -3.48
N GLY A 186 18.45 -16.00 -2.55
CA GLY A 186 19.89 -15.90 -2.86
C GLY A 186 20.43 -17.14 -3.59
N THR A 187 21.51 -17.73 -3.07
CA THR A 187 22.12 -18.97 -3.63
C THR A 187 21.36 -20.27 -3.27
N GLY A 188 20.24 -20.18 -2.54
CA GLY A 188 19.41 -21.32 -2.11
C GLY A 188 18.44 -21.81 -3.19
N ASN A 189 17.30 -22.39 -2.82
CA ASN A 189 16.16 -22.62 -3.72
C ASN A 189 14.94 -21.88 -3.17
N LEU A 190 14.14 -21.23 -4.01
CA LEU A 190 12.78 -20.82 -3.64
C LEU A 190 11.86 -22.04 -3.76
N VAL A 191 11.44 -22.56 -2.61
CA VAL A 191 10.54 -23.70 -2.53
C VAL A 191 9.11 -23.19 -2.39
N LEU A 192 8.32 -23.31 -3.46
CA LEU A 192 6.87 -23.10 -3.45
C LEU A 192 6.20 -24.48 -3.57
N SER A 193 5.80 -25.05 -2.44
CA SER A 193 5.19 -26.38 -2.37
C SER A 193 3.72 -26.28 -1.95
N ALA A 194 2.84 -26.89 -2.72
CA ALA A 194 1.50 -27.23 -2.23
C ALA A 194 1.55 -28.55 -1.46
N ALA A 195 0.60 -28.77 -0.55
CA ALA A 195 0.41 -30.07 0.09
C ALA A 195 0.15 -31.16 -0.97
N PRO A 196 0.38 -32.46 -0.67
CA PRO A 196 0.02 -33.54 -1.58
C PRO A 196 -1.44 -33.43 -2.04
N GLY A 197 -1.66 -33.34 -3.35
CA GLY A 197 -2.99 -33.12 -3.95
C GLY A 197 -3.46 -31.66 -4.01
N GLY A 198 -2.66 -30.70 -3.51
CA GLY A 198 -2.89 -29.27 -3.68
C GLY A 198 -2.31 -28.75 -5.00
N ASN A 199 -2.99 -27.78 -5.60
CA ASN A 199 -2.53 -27.10 -6.80
C ASN A 199 -1.76 -25.82 -6.44
N LEU A 200 -0.69 -25.52 -7.18
CA LEU A 200 0.01 -24.24 -7.15
C LEU A 200 -0.51 -23.37 -8.31
N TYR A 201 -1.25 -22.30 -8.00
CA TYR A 201 -1.80 -21.39 -9.01
C TYR A 201 -0.91 -20.14 -9.14
N PHE A 202 -0.47 -19.81 -10.35
CA PHE A 202 0.12 -18.51 -10.69
C PHE A 202 -0.90 -17.72 -11.50
N ASN A 203 -1.73 -16.92 -10.83
CA ASN A 203 -2.70 -16.06 -11.50
C ASN A 203 -1.99 -14.79 -12.00
N PHE A 204 -1.95 -14.60 -13.31
CA PHE A 204 -1.55 -13.33 -13.91
C PHE A 204 -2.82 -12.63 -14.40
N ASP A 205 -3.07 -11.41 -13.92
CA ASP A 205 -4.29 -10.63 -14.18
C ASP A 205 -4.56 -10.35 -15.68
N SER A 206 -3.62 -10.69 -16.56
CA SER A 206 -3.69 -10.48 -18.01
C SER A 206 -3.53 -11.77 -18.82
N GLY A 207 -4.25 -12.84 -18.46
CA GLY A 207 -4.61 -13.94 -19.37
C GLY A 207 -3.47 -14.67 -20.10
N ASN A 208 -2.21 -14.45 -19.72
CA ASN A 208 -1.04 -15.04 -20.33
C ASN A 208 -0.39 -15.98 -19.31
N ASP A 209 -0.59 -17.28 -19.54
CA ASP A 209 0.12 -18.35 -18.84
C ASP A 209 1.62 -18.25 -19.14
N VAL A 210 2.39 -17.67 -18.24
CA VAL A 210 3.85 -17.74 -18.27
C VAL A 210 4.28 -19.02 -17.55
N LEU A 211 4.23 -20.13 -18.29
CA LEU A 211 4.94 -21.35 -17.92
C LEU A 211 6.32 -21.29 -18.58
N ILE A 212 7.34 -20.94 -17.79
CA ILE A 212 8.74 -20.97 -18.22
C ILE A 212 9.19 -22.42 -18.19
N GLY A 213 9.31 -23.05 -19.35
CA GLY A 213 10.10 -24.28 -19.48
C GLY A 213 11.56 -24.02 -19.07
N PRO A 214 12.34 -25.05 -18.71
CA PRO A 214 13.74 -24.89 -18.34
C PRO A 214 14.48 -23.99 -19.34
N GLN A 215 15.30 -23.04 -18.84
CA GLN A 215 16.10 -22.11 -19.65
C GLN A 215 15.31 -21.01 -20.41
N GLY A 216 14.12 -20.60 -19.96
CA GLY A 216 13.40 -19.48 -20.58
C GLY A 216 12.61 -19.84 -21.85
N ARG A 217 12.34 -21.14 -22.06
CA ARG A 217 11.59 -21.63 -23.23
C ARG A 217 10.09 -21.51 -22.99
N ALA A 218 9.34 -21.08 -24.01
CA ALA A 218 7.88 -21.04 -23.94
C ALA A 218 7.31 -22.46 -23.75
N ALA A 219 6.43 -22.65 -22.77
CA ALA A 219 5.63 -23.87 -22.71
C ALA A 219 4.56 -23.88 -23.81
N TYR A 220 4.21 -25.07 -24.28
CA TYR A 220 3.11 -25.22 -25.23
C TYR A 220 1.77 -25.19 -24.49
N HIS A 221 0.86 -24.32 -24.95
CA HIS A 221 -0.51 -24.15 -24.45
C HIS A 221 -1.46 -23.95 -25.63
N ARG A 222 -2.76 -23.83 -25.36
CA ARG A 222 -3.81 -23.71 -26.39
C ARG A 222 -3.59 -22.56 -27.39
N GLY A 223 -2.86 -21.50 -26.99
CA GLY A 223 -2.62 -20.32 -27.81
C GLY A 223 -1.39 -20.41 -28.73
N ASN A 224 -0.52 -21.41 -28.58
CA ASN A 224 0.70 -21.53 -29.37
C ASN A 224 0.96 -22.96 -29.92
N VAL A 225 0.04 -23.89 -29.71
CA VAL A 225 0.14 -25.26 -30.23
C VAL A 225 0.07 -25.30 -31.77
N LEU A 226 -0.72 -24.40 -32.37
CA LEU A 226 -0.89 -24.23 -33.81
C LEU A 226 -0.25 -22.92 -34.26
N GLY A 227 0.63 -22.97 -35.26
CA GLY A 227 1.36 -21.82 -35.79
C GLY A 227 2.54 -22.25 -36.65
N ALA A 228 3.41 -21.32 -37.03
CA ALA A 228 4.61 -21.66 -37.79
C ALA A 228 5.52 -22.60 -36.97
N VAL A 229 5.78 -23.79 -37.50
CA VAL A 229 6.80 -24.70 -36.94
C VAL A 229 8.19 -24.21 -37.31
N GLY A 230 9.16 -24.46 -36.44
CA GLY A 230 10.55 -24.08 -36.64
C GLY A 230 11.47 -25.11 -35.99
N GLN A 231 12.66 -25.31 -36.57
CA GLN A 231 13.69 -26.17 -36.01
C GLN A 231 15.06 -25.50 -36.17
N SER A 232 15.92 -25.71 -35.19
CA SER A 232 17.35 -25.43 -35.31
C SER A 232 18.13 -26.52 -34.57
N GLY A 233 19.04 -27.21 -35.25
CA GLY A 233 19.94 -28.19 -34.63
C GLY A 233 19.24 -29.37 -33.93
N GLY A 234 18.12 -29.85 -34.47
CA GLY A 234 17.30 -30.91 -33.89
C GLY A 234 16.30 -30.43 -32.82
N VAL A 235 16.27 -29.13 -32.52
CA VAL A 235 15.43 -28.55 -31.47
C VAL A 235 14.27 -27.78 -32.09
N PRO A 236 13.00 -28.10 -31.76
CA PRO A 236 11.87 -27.28 -32.12
C PRO A 236 11.98 -25.86 -31.54
N THR A 237 11.81 -24.85 -32.41
CA THR A 237 11.88 -23.42 -32.06
C THR A 237 10.56 -22.68 -32.28
N GLY A 238 9.57 -23.33 -32.91
CA GLY A 238 8.25 -22.76 -33.21
C GLY A 238 7.09 -23.53 -32.57
N ALA A 239 5.91 -23.43 -33.18
CA ALA A 239 4.71 -24.19 -32.78
C ALA A 239 4.90 -25.71 -32.94
N ILE A 240 3.95 -26.52 -32.45
CA ILE A 240 3.98 -27.98 -32.63
C ILE A 240 3.46 -28.37 -34.01
N ILE A 241 2.40 -27.69 -34.46
CA ILE A 241 1.69 -28.01 -35.71
C ILE A 241 1.58 -26.73 -36.54
N ASP A 242 1.92 -26.83 -37.83
CA ASP A 242 1.65 -25.83 -38.85
C ASP A 242 0.69 -26.45 -39.89
N ARG A 243 -0.39 -25.74 -40.21
CA ARG A 243 -1.43 -26.17 -41.15
C ARG A 243 -1.63 -25.08 -42.17
N GLY A 244 -1.60 -25.44 -43.45
CA GLY A 244 -1.84 -24.48 -44.52
C GLY A 244 -2.46 -25.11 -45.75
N SER A 245 -3.02 -24.24 -46.58
CA SER A 245 -3.61 -24.57 -47.87
C SER A 245 -3.16 -23.55 -48.91
N ASN A 246 -2.88 -24.01 -50.13
CA ASN A 246 -2.62 -23.14 -51.27
C ASN A 246 -3.20 -23.78 -52.55
N ALA A 247 -2.99 -23.14 -53.71
CA ALA A 247 -3.49 -23.64 -55.00
C ALA A 247 -2.98 -25.05 -55.35
N ASN A 248 -1.90 -25.51 -54.70
CA ASN A 248 -1.27 -26.80 -54.94
C ASN A 248 -1.69 -27.88 -53.93
N GLY A 249 -2.56 -27.57 -52.96
CA GLY A 249 -3.13 -28.52 -52.01
C GLY A 249 -3.04 -28.05 -50.56
N GLU A 250 -3.21 -28.99 -49.65
CA GLU A 250 -3.09 -28.78 -48.21
C GLU A 250 -1.80 -29.41 -47.67
N PHE A 251 -1.29 -28.88 -46.57
CA PHE A 251 -0.15 -29.44 -45.86
C PHE A 251 -0.28 -29.36 -44.34
N VAL A 252 0.41 -30.28 -43.67
CA VAL A 252 0.70 -30.23 -42.24
C VAL A 252 2.21 -30.35 -42.05
N ARG A 253 2.80 -29.52 -41.22
CA ARG A 253 4.13 -29.76 -40.66
C ARG A 253 4.03 -29.96 -39.17
N PHE A 254 4.89 -30.83 -38.66
CA PHE A 254 5.05 -31.11 -37.26
C PHE A 254 6.45 -30.70 -36.79
N ALA A 255 6.56 -30.31 -35.52
CA ALA A 255 7.81 -29.93 -34.88
C ALA A 255 8.89 -31.03 -34.89
N ASP A 256 8.50 -32.29 -35.05
CA ASP A 256 9.42 -33.43 -35.20
C ASP A 256 10.08 -33.52 -36.59
N GLY A 257 9.69 -32.65 -37.53
CA GLY A 257 10.18 -32.62 -38.90
C GLY A 257 9.28 -33.33 -39.91
N THR A 258 8.22 -33.99 -39.47
CA THR A 258 7.27 -34.64 -40.37
C THR A 258 6.49 -33.59 -41.16
N GLN A 259 6.42 -33.77 -42.48
CA GLN A 259 5.56 -32.99 -43.37
C GLN A 259 4.65 -33.94 -44.15
N ILE A 260 3.37 -33.58 -44.25
CA ILE A 260 2.37 -34.28 -45.04
C ILE A 260 1.76 -33.26 -46.00
N THR A 261 1.73 -33.56 -47.29
CA THR A 261 0.95 -32.80 -48.28
C THR A 261 -0.13 -33.69 -48.86
N PHE A 262 -1.30 -33.12 -49.16
CA PHE A 262 -2.38 -33.86 -49.76
C PHE A 262 -3.25 -32.97 -50.66
N ARG A 263 -3.71 -33.56 -51.76
CA ARG A 263 -4.57 -32.90 -52.74
C ARG A 263 -5.37 -33.93 -53.53
N GLN A 264 -6.66 -33.64 -53.72
CA GLN A 264 -7.41 -34.21 -54.82
C GLN A 264 -7.23 -33.35 -56.07
N VAL A 265 -6.87 -33.96 -57.18
CA VAL A 265 -6.61 -33.29 -58.46
C VAL A 265 -7.30 -34.06 -59.58
N ILE A 266 -7.77 -33.34 -60.61
CA ILE A 266 -8.36 -33.93 -61.80
C ILE A 266 -7.37 -33.72 -62.96
N TYR A 267 -6.96 -34.81 -63.59
CA TYR A 267 -6.15 -34.77 -64.80
C TYR A 267 -7.02 -35.03 -66.01
N SER A 268 -6.96 -34.16 -67.01
CA SER A 268 -7.61 -34.38 -68.30
C SER A 268 -6.59 -34.89 -69.29
N THR A 269 -6.64 -36.18 -69.64
CA THR A 269 -5.69 -36.79 -70.57
C THR A 269 -6.35 -37.90 -71.39
N THR A 270 -5.68 -38.30 -72.48
CA THR A 270 -6.03 -39.47 -73.27
C THR A 270 -5.22 -40.68 -72.78
N ILE A 271 -5.75 -41.88 -72.95
CA ILE A 271 -5.07 -43.14 -72.60
C ILE A 271 -5.05 -44.03 -73.83
N THR A 272 -4.07 -43.83 -74.71
CA THR A 272 -4.05 -44.45 -76.05
C THR A 272 -2.84 -45.32 -76.34
N THR A 273 -1.77 -45.21 -75.53
CA THR A 273 -0.56 -45.99 -75.76
C THR A 273 -0.74 -47.40 -75.20
N ALA A 274 -0.62 -48.43 -76.04
CA ALA A 274 -0.75 -49.81 -75.60
C ALA A 274 0.49 -50.27 -74.80
N VAL A 275 0.28 -50.88 -73.62
CA VAL A 275 1.33 -51.49 -72.78
C VAL A 275 0.77 -52.77 -72.15
N GLY A 276 1.42 -53.91 -72.44
CA GLY A 276 0.90 -55.22 -72.04
C GLY A 276 -0.53 -55.45 -72.55
N ASN A 277 -1.44 -55.86 -71.68
CA ASN A 277 -2.87 -56.04 -71.99
C ASN A 277 -3.73 -54.79 -71.66
N GLY A 278 -3.11 -53.63 -71.46
CA GLY A 278 -3.78 -52.38 -71.12
C GLY A 278 -3.26 -51.19 -71.92
N PHE A 279 -3.72 -50.01 -71.51
CA PHE A 279 -3.33 -48.74 -72.10
C PHE A 279 -2.83 -47.81 -71.00
N TRP A 280 -1.84 -46.98 -71.31
CA TRP A 280 -1.34 -45.96 -70.41
C TRP A 280 -1.31 -44.59 -71.10
N ALA A 281 -1.49 -43.54 -70.30
CA ALA A 281 -1.25 -42.16 -70.70
C ALA A 281 0.25 -41.86 -70.61
N SER A 282 0.72 -40.87 -71.38
CA SER A 282 2.02 -40.26 -71.09
C SER A 282 2.06 -39.73 -69.65
N ASP A 283 3.23 -39.77 -69.02
CA ASP A 283 3.42 -39.30 -67.65
C ASP A 283 2.86 -37.89 -67.43
N VAL A 284 1.96 -37.78 -66.46
CA VAL A 284 1.33 -36.51 -66.05
C VAL A 284 2.06 -35.98 -64.83
N VAL A 285 2.66 -34.80 -64.95
CA VAL A 285 3.42 -34.18 -63.86
C VAL A 285 2.45 -33.60 -62.81
N HIS A 286 2.60 -34.04 -61.57
CA HIS A 286 2.05 -33.38 -60.38
C HIS A 286 3.12 -32.44 -59.79
N ALA A 287 3.00 -31.15 -60.04
CA ALA A 287 3.93 -30.15 -59.51
C ALA A 287 3.28 -28.78 -59.30
N PRO A 288 3.75 -28.01 -58.30
CA PRO A 288 4.51 -28.49 -57.15
C PRO A 288 3.58 -29.20 -56.14
N PHE A 289 4.14 -29.94 -55.18
CA PHE A 289 3.42 -30.28 -53.96
C PHE A 289 3.01 -29.02 -53.19
N ALA A 290 2.01 -29.12 -52.30
CA ALA A 290 1.57 -28.01 -51.47
C ALA A 290 2.70 -27.39 -50.61
N ALA A 291 3.71 -28.18 -50.26
CA ALA A 291 4.95 -27.73 -49.63
C ALA A 291 6.13 -28.59 -50.10
N SER A 292 7.30 -27.99 -50.30
CA SER A 292 8.53 -28.70 -50.67
C SER A 292 9.09 -29.52 -49.49
N PHE A 293 9.72 -30.65 -49.80
CA PHE A 293 10.42 -31.52 -48.86
C PHE A 293 11.94 -31.34 -48.96
N VAL A 294 12.70 -31.75 -47.95
CA VAL A 294 14.18 -31.73 -48.02
C VAL A 294 14.78 -32.93 -48.74
N ALA A 295 14.01 -34.01 -48.87
CA ALA A 295 14.34 -35.22 -49.60
C ALA A 295 13.08 -35.73 -50.31
N ALA A 296 13.26 -36.67 -51.26
CA ALA A 296 12.12 -37.30 -51.93
C ALA A 296 11.15 -37.91 -50.91
N PRO A 297 9.88 -37.48 -50.87
CA PRO A 297 8.89 -38.02 -49.94
C PRO A 297 8.43 -39.41 -50.37
N ILE A 298 7.79 -40.14 -49.46
CA ILE A 298 6.98 -41.30 -49.81
C ILE A 298 5.63 -40.79 -50.31
N VAL A 299 5.22 -41.22 -51.50
CA VAL A 299 3.97 -40.76 -52.11
C VAL A 299 3.02 -41.94 -52.29
N GLN A 300 1.78 -41.74 -51.82
CA GLN A 300 0.66 -42.60 -52.12
C GLN A 300 -0.27 -41.88 -53.10
N VAL A 301 -0.67 -42.60 -54.14
CA VAL A 301 -1.61 -42.12 -55.13
C VAL A 301 -2.79 -43.08 -55.18
N THR A 302 -4.01 -42.54 -55.10
CA THR A 302 -5.24 -43.32 -55.23
C THR A 302 -6.05 -42.74 -56.38
N ALA A 303 -6.21 -43.51 -57.46
CA ALA A 303 -7.11 -43.16 -58.54
C ALA A 303 -8.56 -43.33 -58.06
N LEU A 304 -9.39 -42.33 -58.33
CA LEU A 304 -10.82 -42.42 -58.12
C LEU A 304 -11.48 -42.76 -59.46
N ARG A 305 -12.46 -43.66 -59.46
CA ARG A 305 -13.19 -44.01 -60.67
C ARG A 305 -14.17 -42.87 -61.02
N PRO A 306 -13.99 -42.18 -62.15
CA PRO A 306 -14.90 -41.11 -62.57
C PRO A 306 -16.24 -41.67 -63.10
N ALA A 307 -17.31 -40.89 -62.93
CA ALA A 307 -18.63 -41.24 -63.44
C ALA A 307 -18.60 -41.36 -64.98
N GLY A 308 -19.25 -42.39 -65.53
CA GLY A 308 -19.24 -42.65 -66.98
C GLY A 308 -17.98 -43.34 -67.51
N CYS A 309 -16.98 -43.66 -66.67
CA CYS A 309 -15.84 -44.47 -67.08
C CYS A 309 -16.23 -45.97 -67.14
N PRO A 310 -16.21 -46.61 -68.33
CA PRO A 310 -16.63 -48.00 -68.48
C PRO A 310 -15.65 -49.01 -67.85
N TYR A 311 -14.46 -48.56 -67.41
CA TYR A 311 -13.38 -49.40 -66.91
C TYR A 311 -12.76 -48.83 -65.61
N GLY A 312 -11.82 -49.58 -65.01
CA GLY A 312 -11.06 -49.13 -63.83
C GLY A 312 -9.86 -48.27 -64.21
N THR A 313 -9.71 -47.12 -63.56
CA THR A 313 -8.55 -46.22 -63.66
C THR A 313 -7.58 -46.55 -62.53
N TYR A 314 -6.30 -46.72 -62.86
CA TYR A 314 -5.24 -46.85 -61.86
C TYR A 314 -4.18 -45.79 -62.10
N ALA A 315 -3.55 -45.36 -61.01
CA ALA A 315 -2.49 -44.36 -61.05
C ALA A 315 -1.22 -44.99 -60.45
N SER A 316 -0.15 -45.02 -61.23
CA SER A 316 1.17 -45.45 -60.76
C SER A 316 2.08 -44.23 -60.61
N PRO A 317 2.54 -43.92 -59.38
CA PRO A 317 3.51 -42.86 -59.19
C PRO A 317 4.91 -43.27 -59.70
N ASN A 318 5.59 -42.35 -60.35
CA ASN A 318 7.03 -42.44 -60.61
C ASN A 318 7.82 -41.96 -59.38
N ILE A 319 9.15 -42.11 -59.45
CA ILE A 319 10.06 -41.65 -58.39
C ILE A 319 9.82 -40.15 -58.13
N PRO A 320 9.41 -39.76 -56.91
CA PRO A 320 9.15 -38.37 -56.59
C PRO A 320 10.45 -37.59 -56.40
N THR A 321 10.38 -36.29 -56.66
CA THR A 321 11.40 -35.30 -56.29
C THR A 321 11.00 -34.61 -54.98
N THR A 322 11.80 -33.64 -54.54
CA THR A 322 11.50 -32.81 -53.36
C THR A 322 10.26 -31.94 -53.52
N SER A 323 9.81 -31.67 -54.75
CA SER A 323 8.71 -30.74 -55.02
C SER A 323 7.68 -31.26 -56.01
N SER A 324 7.90 -32.40 -56.64
CA SER A 324 7.02 -32.92 -57.68
C SER A 324 7.04 -34.44 -57.75
N MET A 325 6.08 -35.00 -58.48
CA MET A 325 6.12 -36.37 -58.96
C MET A 325 5.48 -36.44 -60.35
N SER A 326 5.61 -37.57 -61.03
CA SER A 326 4.81 -37.85 -62.23
C SER A 326 3.92 -39.06 -61.99
N ILE A 327 2.70 -39.02 -62.47
CA ILE A 327 1.72 -40.10 -62.39
C ILE A 327 1.50 -40.63 -63.79
N SER A 328 1.62 -41.93 -63.97
CA SER A 328 1.07 -42.59 -65.15
C SER A 328 -0.35 -43.07 -64.84
N ILE A 329 -1.29 -42.74 -65.72
CA ILE A 329 -2.68 -43.18 -65.61
C ILE A 329 -2.88 -44.33 -66.58
N VAL A 330 -3.36 -45.46 -66.06
CA VAL A 330 -3.60 -46.67 -66.86
C VAL A 330 -5.07 -47.05 -66.85
N SER A 331 -5.49 -47.69 -67.93
CA SER A 331 -6.83 -48.24 -68.15
C SER A 331 -6.71 -49.60 -68.84
N VAL A 332 -7.70 -50.47 -68.64
CA VAL A 332 -7.81 -51.74 -69.37
C VAL A 332 -8.39 -51.56 -70.78
N SER A 333 -8.78 -50.35 -71.16
CA SER A 333 -9.20 -49.99 -72.52
C SER A 333 -8.62 -48.65 -72.97
N SER A 334 -8.55 -48.46 -74.29
CA SER A 334 -8.17 -47.17 -74.86
C SER A 334 -9.22 -46.09 -74.57
N ILE A 335 -8.75 -44.87 -74.28
CA ILE A 335 -9.54 -43.65 -74.12
C ILE A 335 -8.98 -42.62 -75.11
N GLY A 336 -9.63 -42.48 -76.27
CA GLY A 336 -9.15 -41.66 -77.38
C GLY A 336 -9.47 -40.16 -77.31
N ALA A 337 -10.35 -39.75 -76.40
CA ALA A 337 -10.66 -38.34 -76.11
C ALA A 337 -10.17 -37.97 -74.70
N ALA A 338 -9.76 -36.72 -74.48
CA ALA A 338 -9.31 -36.28 -73.17
C ALA A 338 -10.44 -36.48 -72.15
N PHE A 339 -10.15 -37.24 -71.10
CA PHE A 339 -11.12 -37.63 -70.09
C PHE A 339 -10.62 -37.23 -68.70
N GLU A 340 -11.54 -36.86 -67.81
CA GLU A 340 -11.22 -36.43 -66.46
C GLU A 340 -10.92 -37.61 -65.53
N HIS A 341 -9.72 -37.61 -64.96
CA HIS A 341 -9.21 -38.63 -64.06
C HIS A 341 -8.95 -38.01 -62.68
N PRO A 342 -9.90 -38.11 -61.74
CA PRO A 342 -9.70 -37.65 -60.37
C PRO A 342 -8.73 -38.58 -59.63
N VAL A 343 -7.77 -37.98 -58.93
CA VAL A 343 -6.72 -38.68 -58.19
C VAL A 343 -6.49 -38.00 -56.84
N ASN A 344 -6.39 -38.79 -55.78
CA ASN A 344 -5.90 -38.33 -54.48
C ASN A 344 -4.40 -38.59 -54.38
N VAL A 345 -3.64 -37.54 -54.12
CA VAL A 345 -2.20 -37.59 -53.90
C VAL A 345 -1.92 -37.24 -52.44
N VAL A 346 -1.18 -38.10 -51.75
CA VAL A 346 -0.67 -37.86 -50.39
C VAL A 346 0.83 -38.09 -50.41
N ALA A 347 1.62 -37.08 -50.04
CA ALA A 347 3.06 -37.22 -49.89
C ALA A 347 3.47 -37.00 -48.43
N VAL A 348 4.29 -37.90 -47.89
CA VAL A 348 4.80 -37.87 -46.52
C VAL A 348 6.32 -37.85 -46.55
N GLY A 349 6.93 -36.88 -45.88
CA GLY A 349 8.37 -36.72 -45.88
C GLY A 349 8.84 -35.78 -44.78
N ARG A 350 10.04 -35.22 -44.96
CA ARG A 350 10.66 -34.29 -44.01
C ARG A 350 10.69 -32.86 -44.57
N TRP A 351 10.54 -31.86 -43.72
CA TRP A 351 10.67 -30.43 -44.09
C TRP A 351 11.96 -29.77 -43.62
N PHE A 352 12.73 -30.45 -42.76
CA PHE A 352 14.13 -30.14 -42.41
C PHE A 352 14.92 -31.45 -42.25
#